data_AF-A0A918XS11-F1
#
_entry.id   AF-A0A918XS11-F1
#
_cell.length_a   1.000
_cell.length_b   1.000
_cell.length_c   1.000
_cell.angle_alpha   90.00
_cell.angle_beta   90.00
_cell.angle_gamma   90.00
#
_symmetry.space_group_name_H-M   'P 1'
#
loop_
_entity.id
_entity.type
_entity.pdbx_description
1 polymer ?
#
loop_
_entity_poly.entity_id
_entity_poly.type
_entity_poly.pdbx_seq_one_letter_code
_entity_poly.pdbx_strand_id
1 'polypeptide(L)'
;MNGDPRVSVVTAPHDAGAVVRYAEALYRGRPAPEAEAWLRRARRLAPGAGFVLHSSALAARQAGDRDGAVRAFRAEAVLDPRATKALSRMVDDLDAAGREATAGQVARWLLPLGRQDPGLEARAVVARMRAAADWRAVERAIDAASPAVAAQPAVVDALWAVCGRLPGTGAANAAWRRLAARAGTTPAVATAIGLTGLAALPTGPAIEAWLRRPAADVGQAASAVLKHAPRLRPLAEAASAASIALPDGTLLEALRNAGLVAVDIGARGLPLGDAPLLPAVATVVAVDADDAVAGELAAALGDLAGWHDLRPLTATLGERAERRRLRLTRQAGLSSLLDPNRDVAATLGMTDGLEILESRAVDAVPLEQALRPLGLPAPSHLKLDTQGTELEILRGAEETVRDHALSVQVEVEFRALYEGQPLFGDVDRFLVERGFELVLLRRNLRRLGTEFSDVPSRLELGWGHALYVRTLDDFASKQPDWAAVVRYCAIAMAYRLTDRALMLLHRPAVVRRYPAARPLAQALTQMARAWPEQVDQSQGRGYRKDRW
;
A
#
# COMPACT_ATOMS: atom_id res chain seq x y z
N MET A 1 -48.59 21.57 4.52
CA MET A 1 -48.88 22.80 5.29
C MET A 1 -47.58 23.40 5.82
N ASN A 2 -46.77 24.05 4.98
CA ASN A 2 -45.61 24.82 5.45
C ASN A 2 -45.65 26.18 4.77
N GLY A 3 -46.16 27.19 5.48
CA GLY A 3 -46.07 28.58 5.06
C GLY A 3 -44.62 29.07 5.08
N ASP A 4 -44.35 30.18 4.40
CA ASP A 4 -43.03 30.82 4.41
C ASP A 4 -42.54 31.02 5.87
N PRO A 5 -41.33 30.54 6.23
CA PRO A 5 -40.75 30.73 7.56
C PRO A 5 -40.70 32.20 7.99
N ARG A 6 -40.58 33.15 7.03
CA ARG A 6 -40.63 34.60 7.28
C ARG A 6 -42.00 35.04 7.77
N VAL A 7 -43.06 34.50 7.17
CA VAL A 7 -44.45 34.81 7.56
C VAL A 7 -44.74 34.20 8.93
N SER A 8 -44.26 32.97 9.17
CA SER A 8 -44.49 32.24 10.41
C SER A 8 -43.89 32.92 11.66
N VAL A 9 -42.69 33.49 11.56
CA VAL A 9 -42.04 34.19 12.69
C VAL A 9 -42.68 35.55 12.98
N VAL A 10 -43.28 36.18 11.97
CA VAL A 10 -44.00 37.46 12.11
C VAL A 10 -45.39 37.25 12.73
N THR A 11 -46.10 36.19 12.34
CA THR A 11 -47.44 35.90 12.88
C THR A 11 -47.42 35.25 14.27
N ALA A 12 -46.33 34.58 14.65
CA ALA A 12 -46.17 33.96 15.96
C ALA A 12 -44.77 34.23 16.56
N PRO A 13 -44.43 35.48 16.94
CA PRO A 13 -43.08 35.87 17.37
C PRO A 13 -42.64 35.34 18.75
N HIS A 14 -43.56 34.69 19.47
CA HIS A 14 -43.34 34.03 20.76
C HIS A 14 -43.35 32.50 20.65
N ASP A 15 -43.65 31.92 19.48
CA ASP A 15 -43.56 30.48 19.24
C ASP A 15 -42.10 30.09 18.94
N ALA A 16 -41.48 29.34 19.85
CA ALA A 16 -40.12 28.84 19.67
C ALA A 16 -39.98 27.96 18.41
N GLY A 17 -41.03 27.25 18.00
CA GLY A 17 -41.04 26.45 16.77
C GLY A 17 -40.98 27.31 15.51
N ALA A 18 -41.77 28.39 15.45
CA ALA A 18 -41.72 29.35 14.35
C ALA A 18 -40.35 30.06 14.26
N VAL A 19 -39.78 30.43 15.42
CA VAL A 19 -38.44 31.05 15.49
C VAL A 19 -37.34 30.10 15.01
N VAL A 20 -37.37 28.82 15.40
CA VAL A 20 -36.40 27.82 14.95
C VAL A 20 -36.52 27.57 13.45
N ARG A 21 -37.72 27.40 12.90
CA ARG A 21 -37.91 27.20 11.44
C ARG A 21 -37.37 28.38 10.63
N TYR A 22 -37.52 29.60 11.15
CA TYR A 22 -36.95 30.78 10.53
C TYR A 22 -35.42 30.79 10.60
N ALA A 23 -34.84 30.48 11.76
CA ALA A 23 -33.39 30.33 11.90
C ALA A 23 -32.82 29.24 10.95
N GLU A 24 -33.47 28.07 10.87
CA GLU A 24 -33.17 26.98 9.94
C GLU A 24 -33.22 27.42 8.46
N ALA A 25 -34.17 28.27 8.09
CA ALA A 25 -34.29 28.80 6.74
C ALA A 25 -33.14 29.76 6.39
N LEU A 26 -32.66 30.56 7.36
CA LEU A 26 -31.51 31.46 7.18
C LEU A 26 -30.21 30.67 6.92
N TYR A 27 -30.07 29.45 7.45
CA TYR A 27 -28.91 28.59 7.18
C TYR A 27 -28.75 28.16 5.71
N ARG A 28 -29.84 28.14 4.92
CA ARG A 28 -29.79 27.69 3.52
C ARG A 28 -29.24 28.75 2.55
N GLY A 29 -28.90 29.96 3.03
CA GLY A 29 -28.50 31.10 2.18
C GLY A 29 -27.12 31.71 2.44
N ARG A 30 -26.66 31.87 3.70
CA ARG A 30 -25.36 32.46 4.09
C ARG A 30 -24.96 32.09 5.55
N PRO A 31 -23.68 32.18 5.97
CA PRO A 31 -23.27 31.83 7.33
C PRO A 31 -23.55 32.91 8.40
N ALA A 32 -24.14 32.42 9.51
CA ALA A 32 -23.78 32.52 10.94
C ALA A 32 -24.34 33.61 11.91
N PRO A 33 -24.20 34.94 11.76
CA PRO A 33 -24.52 35.86 12.88
C PRO A 33 -26.02 36.01 13.17
N GLU A 34 -26.83 36.12 12.13
CA GLU A 34 -28.26 36.40 12.25
C GLU A 34 -29.04 35.17 12.74
N ALA A 35 -28.73 33.99 12.22
CA ALA A 35 -29.35 32.73 12.66
C ALA A 35 -29.06 32.43 14.14
N GLU A 36 -27.85 32.73 14.64
CA GLU A 36 -27.53 32.57 16.07
C GLU A 36 -28.28 33.58 16.95
N ALA A 37 -28.58 34.79 16.47
CA ALA A 37 -29.43 35.72 17.20
C ALA A 37 -30.86 35.19 17.36
N TRP A 38 -31.41 34.56 16.31
CA TRP A 38 -32.72 33.91 16.34
C TRP A 38 -32.73 32.65 17.22
N LEU A 39 -31.68 31.83 17.19
CA LEU A 39 -31.57 30.66 18.07
C LEU A 39 -31.38 31.05 19.55
N ARG A 40 -30.66 32.14 19.84
CA ARG A 40 -30.61 32.71 21.21
C ARG A 40 -31.98 33.19 21.68
N ARG A 41 -32.80 33.75 20.78
CA ARG A 41 -34.19 34.10 21.08
C ARG A 41 -35.05 32.86 21.34
N ALA A 42 -34.95 31.82 20.49
CA ALA A 42 -35.64 30.56 20.72
C ALA A 42 -35.28 29.92 22.06
N ARG A 43 -34.00 30.00 22.47
CA ARG A 43 -33.52 29.49 23.77
C ARG A 43 -34.07 30.26 24.97
N ARG A 44 -34.39 31.55 24.82
CA ARG A 44 -35.11 32.32 25.85
C ARG A 44 -36.59 31.96 25.92
N LEU A 45 -37.21 31.69 24.78
CA LEU A 45 -38.64 31.33 24.71
C LEU A 45 -38.90 29.91 25.22
N ALA A 46 -37.99 28.97 24.94
CA ALA A 46 -38.13 27.57 25.34
C ALA A 46 -36.75 26.95 25.68
N PRO A 47 -36.16 27.28 26.84
CA PRO A 47 -34.80 26.83 27.22
C PRO A 47 -34.67 25.31 27.37
N GLY A 48 -35.75 24.61 27.67
CA GLY A 48 -35.81 23.16 27.83
C GLY A 48 -36.31 22.38 26.61
N ALA A 49 -36.49 23.04 25.46
CA ALA A 49 -37.00 22.36 24.26
C ALA A 49 -35.85 21.68 23.49
N GLY A 50 -35.89 20.35 23.39
CA GLY A 50 -34.87 19.55 22.71
C GLY A 50 -34.60 19.99 21.27
N PHE A 51 -35.64 20.33 20.49
CA PHE A 51 -35.48 20.80 19.10
C PHE A 51 -34.75 22.15 18.98
N VAL A 52 -34.87 23.03 19.99
CA VAL A 52 -34.15 24.31 20.05
C VAL A 52 -32.66 24.06 20.30
N LEU A 53 -32.34 23.16 21.25
CA LEU A 53 -30.96 22.77 21.55
C LEU A 53 -30.32 22.03 20.37
N HIS A 54 -31.06 21.17 19.70
CA HIS A 54 -30.61 20.45 18.52
C HIS A 54 -30.22 21.39 17.37
N SER A 55 -31.09 22.37 17.09
CA SER A 55 -30.86 23.37 16.05
C SER A 55 -29.69 24.29 16.40
N SER A 56 -29.55 24.61 17.69
CA SER A 56 -28.41 25.35 18.24
C SER A 56 -27.08 24.60 18.12
N ALA A 57 -27.10 23.28 18.30
CA ALA A 57 -25.90 22.47 18.14
C ALA A 57 -25.48 22.40 16.66
N LEU A 58 -26.43 22.20 15.75
CA LEU A 58 -26.18 22.20 14.30
C LEU A 58 -25.61 23.53 13.80
N ALA A 59 -26.17 24.63 14.28
CA ALA A 59 -25.68 25.98 14.05
C ALA A 59 -24.21 26.16 14.41
N ALA A 60 -23.85 25.75 15.62
CA ALA A 60 -22.48 25.82 16.12
C ALA A 60 -21.53 24.98 15.26
N ARG A 61 -21.93 23.76 14.86
CA ARG A 61 -21.12 22.92 13.94
C ARG A 61 -20.87 23.60 12.60
N GLN A 62 -21.89 24.22 12.00
CA GLN A 62 -21.76 24.88 10.70
C GLN A 62 -20.90 26.15 10.79
N ALA A 63 -20.89 26.81 11.95
CA ALA A 63 -20.00 27.94 12.25
C ALA A 63 -18.57 27.51 12.62
N GLY A 64 -18.27 26.21 12.69
CA GLY A 64 -16.98 25.66 13.12
C GLY A 64 -16.78 25.58 14.64
N ASP A 65 -17.74 26.02 15.45
CA ASP A 65 -17.72 25.92 16.93
C ASP A 65 -18.14 24.52 17.39
N ARG A 66 -17.19 23.57 17.33
CA ARG A 66 -17.41 22.18 17.75
C ARG A 66 -17.66 22.04 19.25
N ASP A 67 -17.01 22.86 20.09
CA ASP A 67 -17.23 22.83 21.54
C ASP A 67 -18.62 23.38 21.92
N GLY A 68 -19.09 24.41 21.23
CA GLY A 68 -20.47 24.89 21.34
C GLY A 68 -21.50 23.84 20.93
N ALA A 69 -21.23 23.10 19.85
CA ALA A 69 -22.06 21.99 19.43
C ALA A 69 -22.13 20.88 20.48
N VAL A 70 -21.00 20.44 21.02
CA VAL A 70 -20.94 19.42 22.08
C VAL A 70 -21.68 19.88 23.34
N ARG A 71 -21.53 21.15 23.76
CA ARG A 71 -22.29 21.71 24.90
C ARG A 71 -23.80 21.65 24.66
N ALA A 72 -24.25 22.01 23.46
CA ALA A 72 -25.66 22.03 23.10
C ALA A 72 -26.26 20.62 22.98
N PHE A 73 -25.56 19.67 22.31
CA PHE A 73 -26.00 18.27 22.27
C PHE A 73 -26.00 17.61 23.64
N ARG A 74 -25.04 17.96 24.51
CA ARG A 74 -25.04 17.48 25.90
C ARG A 74 -26.25 17.99 26.66
N ALA A 75 -26.61 19.27 26.52
CA ALA A 75 -27.81 19.83 27.14
C ALA A 75 -29.09 19.15 26.61
N GLU A 76 -29.16 18.87 25.30
CA GLU A 76 -30.27 18.09 24.71
C GLU A 76 -30.35 16.69 25.31
N ALA A 77 -29.22 15.97 25.39
CA ALA A 77 -29.15 14.61 25.93
C ALA A 77 -29.44 14.52 27.45
N VAL A 78 -29.22 15.59 28.21
CA VAL A 78 -29.63 15.67 29.63
C VAL A 78 -31.16 15.74 29.75
N LEU A 79 -31.83 16.41 28.81
CA LEU A 79 -33.29 16.56 28.82
C LEU A 79 -34.00 15.34 28.20
N ASP A 80 -33.42 14.81 27.12
CA ASP A 80 -33.87 13.57 26.49
C ASP A 80 -32.68 12.60 26.33
N PRO A 81 -32.48 11.69 27.30
CA PRO A 81 -31.45 10.67 27.22
C PRO A 81 -31.60 9.70 26.04
N ARG A 82 -32.75 9.71 25.33
CA ARG A 82 -33.01 8.89 24.14
C ARG A 82 -32.74 9.63 22.83
N ALA A 83 -32.22 10.86 22.87
CA ALA A 83 -31.88 11.65 21.69
C ALA A 83 -30.66 11.07 20.92
N THR A 84 -30.86 9.96 20.20
CA THR A 84 -29.81 9.21 19.50
C THR A 84 -29.04 10.04 18.48
N LYS A 85 -29.71 10.98 17.80
CA LYS A 85 -29.08 11.91 16.84
C LYS A 85 -28.14 12.90 17.53
N ALA A 86 -28.47 13.35 18.74
CA ALA A 86 -27.63 14.24 19.52
C ALA A 86 -26.41 13.49 20.08
N LEU A 87 -26.65 12.30 20.63
CA LEU A 87 -25.60 11.42 21.16
C LEU A 87 -24.61 10.99 20.06
N SER A 88 -25.07 10.61 18.87
CA SER A 88 -24.18 10.18 17.79
C SER A 88 -23.34 11.32 17.23
N ARG A 89 -23.92 12.51 17.06
CA ARG A 89 -23.18 13.69 16.60
C ARG A 89 -22.19 14.20 17.64
N MET A 90 -22.53 14.08 18.92
CA MET A 90 -21.61 14.39 20.01
C MET A 90 -20.42 13.42 20.02
N VAL A 91 -20.62 12.13 19.72
CA VAL A 91 -19.51 11.18 19.51
C VAL A 91 -18.63 11.62 18.34
N ASP A 92 -19.22 11.94 17.18
CA ASP A 92 -18.47 12.39 15.99
C ASP A 92 -17.62 13.65 16.30
N ASP A 93 -18.21 14.63 17.00
CA ASP A 93 -17.55 15.90 17.33
C ASP A 93 -16.45 15.74 18.40
N LEU A 94 -16.65 14.85 19.38
CA LEU A 94 -15.63 14.54 20.40
C LEU A 94 -14.44 13.76 19.80
N ASP A 95 -14.70 12.81 18.90
CA ASP A 95 -13.66 12.08 18.18
C ASP A 95 -12.84 13.03 17.29
N ALA A 96 -13.50 13.93 16.54
CA ALA A 96 -12.83 14.93 15.71
C ALA A 96 -11.96 15.90 16.53
N ALA A 97 -12.29 16.12 17.80
CA ALA A 97 -11.51 16.92 18.74
C ALA A 97 -10.43 16.12 19.51
N GLY A 98 -10.23 14.83 19.19
CA GLY A 98 -9.27 13.96 19.88
C GLY A 98 -9.65 13.60 21.32
N ARG A 99 -10.92 13.82 21.72
CA ARG A 99 -11.43 13.59 23.09
C ARG A 99 -12.03 12.19 23.25
N GLU A 100 -11.31 11.18 22.77
CA GLU A 100 -11.78 9.79 22.64
C GLU A 100 -12.30 9.20 23.95
N ALA A 101 -11.63 9.48 25.08
CA ALA A 101 -12.08 9.02 26.39
C ALA A 101 -13.50 9.51 26.73
N THR A 102 -13.83 10.75 26.36
CA THR A 102 -15.17 11.34 26.57
C THR A 102 -16.17 10.78 25.56
N ALA A 103 -15.77 10.64 24.29
CA ALA A 103 -16.58 10.02 23.24
C ALA A 103 -17.00 8.59 23.63
N GLY A 104 -16.07 7.80 24.18
CA GLY A 104 -16.35 6.46 24.70
C GLY A 104 -17.34 6.43 25.86
N GLN A 105 -17.43 7.48 26.69
CA GLN A 105 -18.46 7.57 27.74
C GLN A 105 -19.84 7.78 27.14
N VAL A 106 -19.95 8.71 26.18
CA VAL A 106 -21.19 9.00 25.45
C VAL A 106 -21.66 7.77 24.67
N ALA A 107 -20.73 7.05 24.05
CA ALA A 107 -21.00 5.83 23.32
C ALA A 107 -21.61 4.71 24.18
N ARG A 108 -21.34 4.67 25.50
CA ARG A 108 -22.00 3.73 26.42
C ARG A 108 -23.50 3.98 26.53
N TRP A 109 -23.94 5.24 26.44
CA TRP A 109 -25.36 5.59 26.44
C TRP A 109 -26.00 5.39 25.05
N LEU A 110 -25.25 5.66 23.97
CA LEU A 110 -25.74 5.47 22.61
C LEU A 110 -25.97 4.00 22.24
N LEU A 111 -25.07 3.09 22.66
CA LEU A 111 -25.09 1.70 22.25
C LEU A 111 -26.43 0.96 22.50
N PRO A 112 -27.04 0.98 23.71
CA PRO A 112 -28.31 0.31 23.93
C PRO A 112 -29.47 0.91 23.11
N LEU A 113 -29.41 2.22 22.81
CA LEU A 113 -30.42 2.93 22.03
C LEU A 113 -30.29 2.68 20.52
N GLY A 114 -29.07 2.39 20.06
CA GLY A 114 -28.74 2.15 18.66
C GLY A 114 -28.84 0.69 18.21
N ARG A 115 -29.24 -0.26 19.06
CA ARG A 115 -29.24 -1.71 18.71
C ARG A 115 -30.08 -2.10 17.50
N GLN A 116 -31.07 -1.28 17.14
CA GLN A 116 -31.93 -1.49 15.96
C GLN A 116 -31.43 -0.72 14.73
N ASP A 117 -30.35 0.07 14.87
CA ASP A 117 -29.73 0.86 13.80
C ASP A 117 -28.23 0.48 13.70
N PRO A 118 -27.87 -0.35 12.70
CA PRO A 118 -26.49 -0.81 12.54
C PRO A 118 -25.46 0.31 12.41
N GLY A 119 -25.85 1.51 11.93
CA GLY A 119 -24.96 2.66 11.83
C GLY A 119 -24.69 3.31 13.18
N LEU A 120 -25.71 3.43 14.03
CA LEU A 120 -25.55 3.96 15.39
C LEU A 120 -24.82 2.98 16.31
N GLU A 121 -25.13 1.70 16.18
CA GLU A 121 -24.44 0.63 16.91
C GLU A 121 -22.94 0.61 16.54
N ALA A 122 -22.60 0.65 15.25
CA ALA A 122 -21.20 0.69 14.80
C ALA A 122 -20.44 1.90 15.35
N ARG A 123 -21.01 3.11 15.30
CA ARG A 123 -20.39 4.31 15.88
C ARG A 123 -20.11 4.16 17.37
N ALA A 124 -21.08 3.60 18.11
CA ALA A 124 -20.92 3.39 19.54
C ALA A 124 -19.85 2.33 19.87
N VAL A 125 -19.76 1.27 19.08
CA VAL A 125 -18.69 0.24 19.21
C VAL A 125 -17.32 0.85 18.92
N VAL A 126 -17.17 1.57 17.80
CA VAL A 126 -15.90 2.20 17.39
C VAL A 126 -15.40 3.20 18.43
N ALA A 127 -16.26 4.10 18.90
CA ALA A 127 -15.89 5.09 19.92
C ALA A 127 -15.47 4.43 21.25
N ARG A 128 -16.09 3.30 21.61
CA ARG A 128 -15.67 2.52 22.79
C ARG A 128 -14.33 1.82 22.60
N MET A 129 -14.01 1.36 21.39
CA MET A 129 -12.70 0.77 21.07
C MET A 129 -11.60 1.82 21.11
N ARG A 130 -11.82 2.99 20.50
CA ARG A 130 -10.86 4.12 20.54
C ARG A 130 -10.58 4.59 21.96
N ALA A 131 -11.62 4.68 22.79
CA ALA A 131 -11.49 5.05 24.21
C ALA A 131 -10.87 3.97 25.12
N ALA A 132 -10.56 2.77 24.60
CA ALA A 132 -10.09 1.66 25.42
C ALA A 132 -8.68 1.92 25.96
N ALA A 133 -8.51 1.83 27.29
CA ALA A 133 -7.21 1.96 27.95
C ALA A 133 -6.44 0.62 28.01
N ASP A 134 -7.13 -0.51 27.84
CA ASP A 134 -6.56 -1.86 27.87
C ASP A 134 -7.30 -2.80 26.91
N TRP A 135 -6.68 -3.96 26.64
CA TRP A 135 -7.27 -4.98 25.76
C TRP A 135 -8.61 -5.51 26.26
N ARG A 136 -8.82 -5.57 27.58
CA ARG A 136 -10.11 -6.01 28.14
C ARG A 136 -11.25 -5.06 27.77
N ALA A 137 -11.00 -3.75 27.71
CA ALA A 137 -11.97 -2.77 27.27
C ALA A 137 -12.29 -2.89 25.77
N VAL A 138 -11.30 -3.24 24.96
CA VAL A 138 -11.47 -3.55 23.51
C VAL A 138 -12.36 -4.78 23.34
N GLU A 139 -12.05 -5.88 24.02
CA GLU A 139 -12.85 -7.11 23.98
C GLU A 139 -14.30 -6.85 24.40
N ARG A 140 -14.52 -6.09 25.48
CA ARG A 140 -15.88 -5.68 25.91
C ARG A 140 -16.62 -4.80 24.89
N ALA A 141 -15.91 -4.08 24.04
CA ALA A 141 -16.54 -3.30 22.97
C ALA A 141 -16.94 -4.20 21.80
N ILE A 142 -16.07 -5.16 21.43
CA ILE A 142 -16.34 -6.19 20.42
C ILE A 142 -17.52 -7.07 20.82
N ASP A 143 -17.53 -7.57 22.07
CA ASP A 143 -18.61 -8.43 22.58
C ASP A 143 -19.97 -7.72 22.57
N ALA A 144 -19.96 -6.39 22.67
CA ALA A 144 -21.16 -5.58 22.67
C ALA A 144 -21.70 -5.26 21.26
N ALA A 145 -20.94 -5.55 20.19
CA ALA A 145 -21.38 -5.41 18.81
C ALA A 145 -22.29 -6.56 18.39
N SER A 146 -23.33 -6.31 17.59
CA SER A 146 -24.07 -7.35 16.89
C SER A 146 -23.21 -8.00 15.80
N PRO A 147 -23.55 -9.22 15.34
CA PRO A 147 -22.77 -9.89 14.28
C PRO A 147 -22.66 -9.07 12.98
N ALA A 148 -23.74 -8.40 12.59
CA ALA A 148 -23.77 -7.55 11.40
C ALA A 148 -22.86 -6.31 11.54
N VAL A 149 -22.71 -5.78 12.76
CA VAL A 149 -21.84 -4.64 13.05
C VAL A 149 -20.38 -5.06 13.19
N ALA A 150 -20.11 -6.20 13.81
CA ALA A 150 -18.76 -6.74 13.95
C ALA A 150 -18.07 -6.97 12.58
N ALA A 151 -18.85 -7.25 11.53
CA ALA A 151 -18.35 -7.41 10.17
C ALA A 151 -18.13 -6.10 9.41
N GLN A 152 -18.48 -4.93 9.98
CA GLN A 152 -18.36 -3.66 9.26
C GLN A 152 -16.90 -3.16 9.20
N PRO A 153 -16.47 -2.56 8.07
CA PRO A 153 -15.11 -2.03 7.91
C PRO A 153 -14.70 -1.05 9.02
N ALA A 154 -15.61 -0.17 9.46
CA ALA A 154 -15.31 0.81 10.51
C ALA A 154 -14.92 0.17 11.85
N VAL A 155 -15.45 -1.01 12.19
CA VAL A 155 -15.11 -1.74 13.43
C VAL A 155 -13.75 -2.43 13.29
N VAL A 156 -13.44 -2.94 12.10
CA VAL A 156 -12.12 -3.50 11.75
C VAL A 156 -11.04 -2.42 11.83
N ASP A 157 -11.29 -1.26 11.22
CA ASP A 157 -10.38 -0.11 11.25
C ASP A 157 -10.15 0.42 12.67
N ALA A 158 -11.18 0.37 13.52
CA ALA A 158 -11.05 0.75 14.92
C ALA A 158 -10.16 -0.21 15.71
N LEU A 159 -10.29 -1.53 15.50
CA LEU A 159 -9.41 -2.52 16.13
C LEU A 159 -7.96 -2.35 15.68
N TRP A 160 -7.78 -2.03 14.39
CA TRP A 160 -6.49 -1.70 13.80
C TRP A 160 -5.80 -0.55 14.53
N ALA A 161 -6.49 0.59 14.65
CA ALA A 161 -5.97 1.77 15.32
C ALA A 161 -5.57 1.51 16.77
N VAL A 162 -6.31 0.64 17.47
CA VAL A 162 -6.01 0.26 18.86
C VAL A 162 -4.75 -0.61 18.97
N CYS A 163 -4.49 -1.50 18.00
CA CYS A 163 -3.26 -2.30 17.96
C CYS A 163 -2.00 -1.44 17.90
N GLY A 164 -2.06 -0.27 17.24
CA GLY A 164 -0.96 0.70 17.20
C GLY A 164 -0.70 1.43 18.52
N ARG A 165 -1.65 1.38 19.47
CA ARG A 165 -1.59 2.12 20.75
C ARG A 165 -1.41 1.23 21.98
N LEU A 166 -1.97 0.01 21.99
CA LEU A 166 -1.91 -0.89 23.13
C LEU A 166 -0.85 -1.98 22.95
N PRO A 167 0.04 -2.22 23.94
CA PRO A 167 1.07 -3.25 23.84
C PRO A 167 0.49 -4.66 24.05
N GLY A 168 1.12 -5.69 23.46
CA GLY A 168 0.82 -7.10 23.73
C GLY A 168 0.18 -7.84 22.55
N THR A 169 1.04 -8.51 21.78
CA THR A 169 0.67 -9.27 20.55
C THR A 169 -0.32 -10.40 20.81
N GLY A 170 -0.19 -11.12 21.93
CA GLY A 170 -1.14 -12.18 22.31
C GLY A 170 -2.55 -11.66 22.58
N ALA A 171 -2.68 -10.49 23.20
CA ALA A 171 -3.96 -9.87 23.50
C ALA A 171 -4.61 -9.25 22.26
N ALA A 172 -3.81 -8.66 21.35
CA ALA A 172 -4.26 -8.24 20.03
C ALA A 172 -4.85 -9.42 19.22
N ASN A 173 -4.14 -10.55 19.20
CA ASN A 173 -4.60 -11.77 18.53
C ASN A 173 -5.90 -12.31 19.13
N ALA A 174 -6.05 -12.25 20.46
CA ALA A 174 -7.29 -12.64 21.13
C ALA A 174 -8.46 -11.74 20.73
N ALA A 175 -8.25 -10.42 20.67
CA ALA A 175 -9.27 -9.46 20.23
C ALA A 175 -9.70 -9.69 18.77
N TRP A 176 -8.75 -9.96 17.85
CA TRP A 176 -9.06 -10.28 16.45
C TRP A 176 -9.87 -11.58 16.31
N ARG A 177 -9.50 -12.63 17.04
CA ARG A 177 -10.26 -13.89 17.06
C ARG A 177 -11.67 -13.68 17.58
N ARG A 178 -11.84 -12.88 18.63
CA ARG A 178 -13.16 -12.53 19.18
C ARG A 178 -14.00 -11.75 18.17
N LEU A 179 -13.42 -10.75 17.50
CA LEU A 179 -14.15 -9.96 16.49
C LEU A 179 -14.66 -10.84 15.35
N ALA A 180 -13.81 -11.73 14.85
CA ALA A 180 -14.20 -12.61 13.75
C ALA A 180 -15.22 -13.67 14.15
N ALA A 181 -15.10 -14.23 15.36
CA ALA A 181 -16.12 -15.10 15.92
C ALA A 181 -17.47 -14.36 16.05
N ARG A 182 -17.43 -13.08 16.43
CA ARG A 182 -18.62 -12.25 16.54
C ARG A 182 -19.25 -11.95 15.18
N ALA A 183 -18.43 -11.71 14.16
CA ALA A 183 -18.85 -11.45 12.78
C ALA A 183 -19.39 -12.70 12.04
N GLY A 184 -19.30 -13.90 12.63
CA GLY A 184 -19.69 -15.15 11.98
C GLY A 184 -18.72 -15.58 10.87
N THR A 185 -17.52 -15.03 10.83
CA THR A 185 -16.47 -15.37 9.85
C THR A 185 -15.61 -16.52 10.38
N THR A 186 -15.13 -17.41 9.50
CA THR A 186 -14.29 -18.55 9.91
C THR A 186 -12.97 -18.07 10.55
N PRO A 187 -12.36 -18.85 11.47
CA PRO A 187 -11.06 -18.51 12.07
C PRO A 187 -9.94 -18.26 11.04
N ALA A 188 -10.09 -18.77 9.82
CA ALA A 188 -9.17 -18.50 8.70
C ALA A 188 -9.30 -17.08 8.15
N VAL A 189 -10.53 -16.56 8.01
CA VAL A 189 -10.82 -15.17 7.62
C VAL A 189 -10.45 -14.20 8.75
N ALA A 190 -10.66 -14.61 10.01
CA ALA A 190 -10.17 -13.91 11.20
C ALA A 190 -8.66 -13.70 11.19
N THR A 191 -7.92 -14.74 10.79
CA THR A 191 -6.47 -14.74 10.73
C THR A 191 -6.00 -13.90 9.55
N ALA A 192 -6.71 -13.91 8.41
CA ALA A 192 -6.48 -13.02 7.27
C ALA A 192 -6.73 -11.52 7.61
N ILE A 193 -7.76 -11.24 8.42
CA ILE A 193 -8.04 -9.91 8.95
C ILE A 193 -7.01 -9.52 10.04
N GLY A 194 -6.48 -10.47 10.81
CA GLY A 194 -5.39 -10.26 11.76
C GLY A 194 -4.00 -10.17 11.11
N LEU A 195 -3.83 -10.66 9.89
CA LEU A 195 -2.57 -10.65 9.11
C LEU A 195 -2.26 -9.27 8.53
N THR A 196 -3.24 -8.38 8.37
CA THR A 196 -2.94 -6.96 8.15
C THR A 196 -2.10 -6.43 9.32
N GLY A 197 -2.22 -7.04 10.52
CA GLY A 197 -1.64 -6.81 11.87
C GLY A 197 -0.13 -6.85 12.01
N LEU A 198 0.54 -7.44 11.03
CA LEU A 198 1.87 -7.99 11.21
C LEU A 198 2.98 -6.98 10.93
N ALA A 199 3.07 -5.97 11.80
CA ALA A 199 4.34 -5.31 12.10
C ALA A 199 4.97 -5.85 13.41
N ALA A 200 4.44 -6.93 13.99
CA ALA A 200 5.01 -7.58 15.18
C ALA A 200 4.75 -9.11 15.18
N LEU A 201 5.73 -9.90 14.72
CA LEU A 201 5.81 -11.39 14.80
C LEU A 201 6.27 -11.85 16.22
N PRO A 202 6.27 -13.17 16.61
CA PRO A 202 6.22 -14.44 15.82
C PRO A 202 5.22 -15.55 16.37
N THR A 203 4.90 -16.67 15.70
CA THR A 203 5.73 -17.90 15.47
C THR A 203 5.30 -18.80 14.28
N GLY A 204 6.27 -19.57 13.75
CA GLY A 204 6.24 -20.38 12.52
C GLY A 204 5.25 -21.57 12.41
N PRO A 205 4.85 -22.31 13.46
CA PRO A 205 4.00 -23.49 13.28
C PRO A 205 2.58 -23.16 12.74
N ALA A 206 2.08 -21.96 13.04
CA ALA A 206 0.77 -21.51 12.58
C ALA A 206 0.76 -21.11 11.10
N ILE A 207 1.88 -20.59 10.60
CA ILE A 207 2.11 -20.28 9.18
C ILE A 207 2.27 -21.59 8.39
N GLU A 208 3.01 -22.55 8.95
CA GLU A 208 3.22 -23.87 8.36
C GLU A 208 1.92 -24.68 8.18
N ALA A 209 0.99 -24.59 9.14
CA ALA A 209 -0.32 -25.23 9.06
C ALA A 209 -1.26 -24.53 8.05
N TRP A 210 -1.01 -23.26 7.73
CA TRP A 210 -1.80 -22.47 6.79
C TRP A 210 -1.37 -22.72 5.33
N LEU A 211 -0.06 -22.83 5.07
CA LEU A 211 0.50 -23.11 3.74
C LEU A 211 0.14 -24.50 3.19
N ARG A 212 -0.38 -25.40 4.03
CA ARG A 212 -0.82 -26.75 3.64
C ARG A 212 -2.30 -26.81 3.20
N ARG A 213 -3.02 -25.68 3.14
CA ARG A 213 -4.46 -25.65 2.79
C ARG A 213 -4.72 -25.45 1.27
N PRO A 214 -5.90 -25.86 0.76
CA PRO A 214 -6.23 -25.77 -0.66
C PRO A 214 -6.22 -24.34 -1.22
N ALA A 215 -5.73 -24.18 -2.46
CA ALA A 215 -5.46 -22.90 -3.11
C ALA A 215 -6.66 -21.94 -3.26
N ALA A 216 -7.90 -22.46 -3.22
CA ALA A 216 -9.12 -21.64 -3.33
C ALA A 216 -9.32 -20.69 -2.14
N ASP A 217 -8.83 -21.06 -0.94
CA ASP A 217 -9.01 -20.28 0.29
C ASP A 217 -8.04 -19.08 0.37
N VAL A 218 -6.91 -19.15 -0.32
CA VAL A 218 -5.82 -18.16 -0.26
C VAL A 218 -6.08 -16.97 -1.20
N GLY A 219 -6.62 -17.24 -2.39
CA GLY A 219 -6.86 -16.21 -3.42
C GLY A 219 -7.90 -15.15 -3.05
N GLN A 220 -8.95 -15.53 -2.30
CA GLN A 220 -9.97 -14.58 -1.84
C GLN A 220 -9.48 -13.67 -0.71
N ALA A 221 -8.60 -14.19 0.17
CA ALA A 221 -8.00 -13.42 1.26
C ALA A 221 -6.97 -12.39 0.76
N ALA A 222 -6.16 -12.76 -0.24
CA ALA A 222 -5.17 -11.87 -0.86
C ALA A 222 -5.83 -10.62 -1.49
N SER A 223 -7.00 -10.79 -2.14
CA SER A 223 -7.77 -9.70 -2.74
C SER A 223 -8.25 -8.66 -1.71
N ALA A 224 -8.56 -9.09 -0.47
CA ALA A 224 -8.95 -8.19 0.61
C ALA A 224 -7.76 -7.42 1.21
N VAL A 225 -6.59 -8.06 1.35
CA VAL A 225 -5.34 -7.43 1.80
C VAL A 225 -4.87 -6.36 0.82
N LEU A 226 -4.97 -6.64 -0.49
CA LEU A 226 -4.61 -5.72 -1.58
C LEU A 226 -5.45 -4.43 -1.60
N LYS A 227 -6.65 -4.46 -1.02
CA LYS A 227 -7.56 -3.31 -0.97
C LYS A 227 -7.27 -2.34 0.20
N HIS A 228 -6.62 -2.80 1.26
CA HIS A 228 -6.53 -2.06 2.53
C HIS A 228 -5.10 -1.82 3.05
N ALA A 229 -4.07 -2.46 2.47
CA ALA A 229 -2.67 -2.24 2.85
C ALA A 229 -1.77 -2.10 1.60
N PRO A 230 -1.68 -0.91 0.97
CA PRO A 230 -0.90 -0.70 -0.26
C PRO A 230 0.58 -1.06 -0.13
N ARG A 231 1.14 -1.00 1.09
CA ARG A 231 2.54 -1.37 1.40
C ARG A 231 2.77 -2.89 1.47
N LEU A 232 1.71 -3.68 1.69
CA LEU A 232 1.76 -5.15 1.70
C LEU A 232 1.38 -5.77 0.36
N ARG A 233 1.00 -4.95 -0.61
CA ARG A 233 0.72 -5.36 -2.00
C ARG A 233 1.82 -6.23 -2.61
N PRO A 234 3.12 -5.91 -2.47
CA PRO A 234 4.19 -6.75 -2.99
C PRO A 234 4.27 -8.13 -2.32
N LEU A 235 4.05 -8.21 -1.00
CA LEU A 235 4.03 -9.47 -0.23
C LEU A 235 2.79 -10.31 -0.53
N ALA A 236 1.63 -9.68 -0.70
CA ALA A 236 0.39 -10.36 -1.07
C ALA A 236 0.41 -10.81 -2.54
N GLU A 237 1.02 -10.05 -3.44
CA GLU A 237 1.29 -10.44 -4.83
C GLU A 237 2.34 -11.56 -4.89
N ALA A 238 3.39 -11.52 -4.04
CA ALA A 238 4.36 -12.61 -3.85
C ALA A 238 3.71 -13.90 -3.34
N ALA A 239 2.88 -13.82 -2.29
CA ALA A 239 2.15 -14.95 -1.76
C ALA A 239 1.07 -15.46 -2.73
N SER A 240 0.40 -14.56 -3.47
CA SER A 240 -0.56 -14.94 -4.51
C SER A 240 0.12 -15.52 -5.75
N ALA A 241 1.36 -15.13 -6.05
CA ALA A 241 2.14 -15.72 -7.13
C ALA A 241 2.71 -17.08 -6.74
N ALA A 242 3.12 -17.23 -5.48
CA ALA A 242 3.43 -18.53 -4.88
C ALA A 242 2.18 -19.43 -4.80
N SER A 243 0.98 -18.84 -4.70
CA SER A 243 -0.31 -19.54 -4.79
C SER A 243 -0.84 -19.69 -6.23
N ILE A 244 -0.12 -19.22 -7.25
CA ILE A 244 -0.32 -19.72 -8.62
C ILE A 244 0.18 -21.15 -8.55
N ALA A 245 -0.73 -22.07 -8.26
CA ALA A 245 -0.46 -23.48 -8.46
C ALA A 245 -0.05 -23.62 -9.93
N LEU A 246 1.26 -23.73 -10.16
CA LEU A 246 1.79 -24.21 -11.43
C LEU A 246 1.12 -25.56 -11.61
N PRO A 247 0.33 -25.77 -12.69
CA PRO A 247 -0.62 -26.88 -12.78
C PRO A 247 0.00 -28.26 -12.52
N ASP A 248 1.30 -28.38 -12.74
CA ASP A 248 2.11 -29.57 -12.47
C ASP A 248 3.41 -29.13 -11.77
N GLY A 249 3.82 -29.78 -10.67
CA GLY A 249 5.11 -29.53 -9.99
C GLY A 249 6.33 -29.54 -10.94
N THR A 250 6.19 -30.22 -12.07
CA THR A 250 7.13 -30.27 -13.20
C THR A 250 7.47 -28.89 -13.79
N LEU A 251 6.52 -27.94 -13.89
CA LEU A 251 6.81 -26.62 -14.46
C LEU A 251 7.62 -25.76 -13.48
N LEU A 252 7.31 -25.82 -12.18
CA LEU A 252 8.09 -25.13 -11.15
C LEU A 252 9.53 -25.64 -11.10
N GLU A 253 9.68 -26.97 -11.12
CA GLU A 253 10.99 -27.62 -11.20
C GLU A 253 11.74 -27.25 -12.47
N ALA A 254 11.08 -27.24 -13.64
CA ALA A 254 11.70 -26.81 -14.89
C ALA A 254 12.19 -25.36 -14.84
N LEU A 255 11.41 -24.45 -14.23
CA LEU A 255 11.79 -23.05 -14.05
C LEU A 255 12.98 -22.90 -13.09
N ARG A 256 12.99 -23.63 -11.97
CA ARG A 256 14.10 -23.66 -11.00
C ARG A 256 15.37 -24.22 -11.61
N ASN A 257 15.25 -25.32 -12.36
CA ASN A 257 16.36 -25.98 -13.05
C ASN A 257 16.95 -25.14 -14.20
N ALA A 258 16.28 -24.05 -14.62
CA ALA A 258 16.82 -23.13 -15.59
C ALA A 258 17.99 -22.28 -15.03
N GLY A 259 18.25 -22.33 -13.71
CA GLY A 259 19.38 -21.65 -13.08
C GLY A 259 19.26 -20.13 -13.17
N LEU A 260 18.06 -19.59 -12.97
CA LEU A 260 17.83 -18.16 -13.03
C LEU A 260 18.48 -17.45 -11.84
N VAL A 261 19.38 -16.51 -12.11
CA VAL A 261 19.93 -15.60 -11.10
C VAL A 261 19.30 -14.22 -11.28
N ALA A 262 18.69 -13.71 -10.22
CA ALA A 262 18.10 -12.37 -10.15
C ALA A 262 18.84 -11.55 -9.09
N VAL A 263 19.30 -10.36 -9.45
CA VAL A 263 20.02 -9.48 -8.53
C VAL A 263 19.16 -8.26 -8.23
N ASP A 264 18.87 -8.04 -6.96
CA ASP A 264 18.20 -6.85 -6.45
C ASP A 264 19.26 -5.92 -5.84
N ILE A 265 19.49 -4.78 -6.46
CA ILE A 265 20.50 -3.79 -6.06
C ILE A 265 19.77 -2.61 -5.41
N GLY A 266 20.11 -2.32 -4.15
CA GLY A 266 19.30 -1.48 -3.28
C GLY A 266 18.13 -2.28 -2.69
N ALA A 267 18.45 -3.40 -2.04
CA ALA A 267 17.48 -4.41 -1.63
C ALA A 267 16.74 -4.11 -0.31
N ARG A 268 16.85 -2.88 0.21
CA ARG A 268 16.12 -2.45 1.41
C ARG A 268 14.60 -2.67 1.26
N GLY A 269 14.01 -3.43 2.17
CA GLY A 269 12.60 -3.83 2.12
C GLY A 269 12.40 -5.26 1.63
N LEU A 270 11.36 -5.51 0.83
CA LEU A 270 11.11 -6.83 0.23
C LEU A 270 11.79 -6.92 -1.13
N PRO A 271 12.81 -7.78 -1.31
CA PRO A 271 13.49 -7.86 -2.59
C PRO A 271 12.55 -8.41 -3.67
N LEU A 272 12.63 -7.84 -4.88
CA LEU A 272 11.83 -8.20 -6.05
C LEU A 272 10.31 -8.17 -5.83
N GLY A 273 9.81 -7.28 -4.96
CA GLY A 273 8.39 -7.22 -4.61
C GLY A 273 7.42 -7.00 -5.79
N ASP A 274 7.87 -6.39 -6.88
CA ASP A 274 7.07 -6.20 -8.10
C ASP A 274 7.14 -7.40 -9.09
N ALA A 275 7.95 -8.42 -8.79
CA ALA A 275 8.20 -9.58 -9.65
C ALA A 275 7.97 -10.90 -8.87
N PRO A 276 6.74 -11.16 -8.42
CA PRO A 276 6.46 -12.11 -7.34
C PRO A 276 6.71 -13.59 -7.68
N LEU A 277 6.86 -13.93 -8.96
CA LEU A 277 7.27 -15.28 -9.39
C LEU A 277 8.78 -15.51 -9.23
N LEU A 278 9.62 -14.47 -9.38
CA LEU A 278 11.07 -14.62 -9.36
C LEU A 278 11.60 -15.18 -8.03
N PRO A 279 11.16 -14.71 -6.85
CA PRO A 279 11.57 -15.32 -5.58
C PRO A 279 11.35 -16.83 -5.49
N ALA A 280 10.31 -17.36 -6.15
CA ALA A 280 9.95 -18.79 -6.09
C ALA A 280 10.77 -19.69 -7.03
N VAL A 281 11.45 -19.12 -8.04
CA VAL A 281 12.15 -19.87 -9.11
C VAL A 281 13.61 -19.48 -9.29
N ALA A 282 14.03 -18.33 -8.76
CA ALA A 282 15.37 -17.78 -8.93
C ALA A 282 16.25 -18.04 -7.71
N THR A 283 17.56 -18.10 -7.92
CA THR A 283 18.50 -17.65 -6.90
C THR A 283 18.51 -16.12 -6.91
N VAL A 284 18.04 -15.52 -5.82
CA VAL A 284 18.02 -14.07 -5.64
C VAL A 284 19.25 -13.63 -4.87
N VAL A 285 19.98 -12.66 -5.39
CA VAL A 285 21.06 -11.98 -4.67
C VAL A 285 20.58 -10.59 -4.30
N ALA A 286 20.39 -10.35 -3.01
CA ALA A 286 19.94 -9.06 -2.48
C ALA A 286 21.15 -8.23 -2.04
N VAL A 287 21.47 -7.20 -2.80
CA VAL A 287 22.66 -6.36 -2.63
C VAL A 287 22.27 -5.04 -1.99
N ASP A 288 22.92 -4.70 -0.87
CA ASP A 288 22.78 -3.39 -0.22
C ASP A 288 24.14 -2.93 0.33
N ALA A 289 24.36 -1.62 0.40
CA ALA A 289 25.59 -1.05 0.95
C ALA A 289 25.59 -1.02 2.50
N ASP A 290 24.40 -1.12 3.10
CA ASP A 290 24.18 -1.17 4.54
C ASP A 290 24.20 -2.63 5.03
N ASP A 291 25.15 -2.95 5.91
CA ASP A 291 25.31 -4.27 6.51
C ASP A 291 24.13 -4.67 7.40
N ALA A 292 23.40 -3.69 7.97
CA ALA A 292 22.19 -3.96 8.74
C ALA A 292 21.10 -4.60 7.86
N VAL A 293 20.97 -4.16 6.59
CA VAL A 293 19.99 -4.69 5.65
C VAL A 293 20.24 -6.17 5.35
N ALA A 294 21.51 -6.56 5.17
CA ALA A 294 21.84 -7.97 4.96
C ALA A 294 21.48 -8.83 6.19
N GLY A 295 21.71 -8.32 7.40
CA GLY A 295 21.31 -8.97 8.65
C GLY A 295 19.79 -9.09 8.80
N GLU A 296 19.04 -8.02 8.49
CA GLU A 296 17.57 -8.01 8.49
C GLU A 296 16.99 -9.02 7.48
N LEU A 297 17.54 -9.07 6.27
CA LEU A 297 17.13 -10.03 5.24
C LEU A 297 17.48 -11.47 5.63
N ALA A 298 18.66 -11.70 6.21
CA ALA A 298 19.06 -13.01 6.73
C ALA A 298 18.14 -13.49 7.88
N ALA A 299 17.73 -12.58 8.77
CA ALA A 299 16.77 -12.89 9.82
C ALA A 299 15.38 -13.19 9.25
N ALA A 300 14.93 -12.38 8.27
CA ALA A 300 13.65 -12.60 7.59
C ALA A 300 13.62 -13.95 6.83
N LEU A 301 14.76 -14.43 6.32
CA LEU A 301 14.86 -15.72 5.64
C LEU A 301 14.51 -16.92 6.50
N GLY A 302 14.72 -16.84 7.81
CA GLY A 302 14.32 -17.91 8.75
C GLY A 302 12.80 -18.11 8.81
N ASP A 303 12.03 -17.10 8.42
CA ASP A 303 10.57 -17.06 8.55
C ASP A 303 9.82 -17.15 7.20
N LEU A 304 10.51 -17.10 6.06
CA LEU A 304 9.91 -16.97 4.73
C LEU A 304 9.85 -18.29 3.95
N ALA A 305 8.75 -19.02 4.10
CA ALA A 305 8.41 -20.14 3.21
C ALA A 305 8.04 -19.63 1.81
N GLY A 306 8.78 -20.03 0.76
CA GLY A 306 8.43 -19.78 -0.65
C GLY A 306 9.57 -19.30 -1.54
N TRP A 307 10.69 -18.85 -0.96
CA TRP A 307 11.88 -18.51 -1.74
C TRP A 307 12.61 -19.78 -2.18
N HIS A 308 13.14 -19.78 -3.39
CA HIS A 308 13.97 -20.87 -3.88
C HIS A 308 15.38 -20.82 -3.26
N ASP A 309 16.05 -19.67 -3.37
CA ASP A 309 17.37 -19.40 -2.79
C ASP A 309 17.55 -17.87 -2.69
N LEU A 310 17.79 -17.32 -1.49
CA LEU A 310 18.07 -15.89 -1.29
C LEU A 310 19.43 -15.73 -0.61
N ARG A 311 20.26 -14.87 -1.19
CA ARG A 311 21.62 -14.58 -0.72
C ARG A 311 21.79 -13.09 -0.48
N PRO A 312 21.70 -12.63 0.78
CA PRO A 312 22.07 -11.27 1.13
C PRO A 312 23.56 -11.03 0.85
N LEU A 313 23.89 -9.88 0.27
CA LEU A 313 25.26 -9.47 -0.04
C LEU A 313 25.43 -8.00 0.34
N THR A 314 26.34 -7.72 1.28
CA THR A 314 26.75 -6.35 1.57
C THR A 314 27.80 -5.89 0.57
N ALA A 315 27.45 -4.98 -0.33
CA ALA A 315 28.38 -4.41 -1.30
C ALA A 315 27.91 -3.03 -1.77
N THR A 316 28.86 -2.12 -1.99
CA THR A 316 28.61 -0.89 -2.74
C THR A 316 29.00 -1.14 -4.20
N LEU A 317 28.08 -0.93 -5.13
CA LEU A 317 28.33 -1.13 -6.56
C LEU A 317 28.63 0.18 -7.27
N GLY A 318 29.44 0.12 -8.32
CA GLY A 318 29.79 1.27 -9.16
C GLY A 318 30.44 0.83 -10.48
N GLU A 319 30.88 1.78 -11.29
CA GLU A 319 31.43 1.52 -12.63
C GLU A 319 32.80 0.83 -12.57
N ARG A 320 33.60 1.16 -11.57
CA ARG A 320 34.96 0.63 -11.37
C ARG A 320 35.27 0.51 -9.88
N ALA A 321 36.31 -0.26 -9.56
CA ALA A 321 36.78 -0.38 -8.19
C ALA A 321 37.40 0.94 -7.72
N GLU A 322 36.75 1.62 -6.78
CA GLU A 322 37.25 2.87 -6.22
C GLU A 322 36.66 3.19 -4.85
N ARG A 323 37.39 4.01 -4.08
CA ARG A 323 36.91 4.47 -2.77
C ARG A 323 36.04 5.71 -2.95
N ARG A 324 34.79 5.62 -2.50
CA ARG A 324 33.77 6.67 -2.61
C ARG A 324 33.24 7.03 -1.21
N ARG A 325 32.41 8.06 -1.17
CA ARG A 325 31.73 8.50 0.05
C ARG A 325 30.23 8.20 -0.09
N LEU A 326 29.68 7.40 0.80
CA LEU A 326 28.24 7.17 0.92
C LEU A 326 27.66 8.21 1.88
N ARG A 327 26.70 9.01 1.40
CA ARG A 327 25.97 9.98 2.23
C ARG A 327 24.74 9.28 2.79
N LEU A 328 24.72 9.09 4.10
CA LEU A 328 23.60 8.52 4.83
C LEU A 328 22.63 9.65 5.18
N THR A 329 21.43 9.59 4.60
CA THR A 329 20.41 10.63 4.77
C THR A 329 19.41 10.26 5.86
N ARG A 330 18.66 11.26 6.35
CA ARG A 330 17.64 11.06 7.40
C ARG A 330 16.65 9.96 7.04
N GLN A 331 16.15 9.96 5.82
CA GLN A 331 15.46 8.80 5.28
C GLN A 331 16.51 7.88 4.66
N ALA A 332 16.83 6.77 5.33
CA ALA A 332 17.95 5.92 4.93
C ALA A 332 17.81 5.33 3.51
N GLY A 333 16.58 5.14 3.01
CA GLY A 333 16.33 4.74 1.61
C GLY A 333 16.62 5.82 0.56
N LEU A 334 17.02 7.03 0.96
CA LEU A 334 17.47 8.12 0.08
C LEU A 334 18.99 8.35 0.16
N SER A 335 19.73 7.39 0.74
CA SER A 335 21.19 7.47 0.84
C SER A 335 21.82 7.23 -0.53
N SER A 336 22.88 7.97 -0.86
CA SER A 336 23.51 7.91 -2.19
C SER A 336 25.02 8.14 -2.16
N LEU A 337 25.72 7.70 -3.20
CA LEU A 337 27.11 8.10 -3.46
C LEU A 337 27.22 9.51 -4.05
N LEU A 338 26.10 10.09 -4.46
CA LEU A 338 25.99 11.45 -5.00
C LEU A 338 25.49 12.42 -3.92
N ASP A 339 25.86 13.69 -4.05
CA ASP A 339 25.37 14.73 -3.15
C ASP A 339 23.92 15.12 -3.51
N PRO A 340 23.00 15.28 -2.54
CA PRO A 340 21.63 15.71 -2.83
C PRO A 340 21.59 17.11 -3.46
N ASN A 341 20.83 17.26 -4.54
CA ASN A 341 20.54 18.54 -5.14
C ASN A 341 19.47 19.26 -4.31
N ARG A 342 19.90 20.23 -3.49
CA ARG A 342 19.03 20.92 -2.53
C ARG A 342 17.87 21.69 -3.20
N ASP A 343 18.10 22.27 -4.37
CA ASP A 343 17.09 23.06 -5.08
C ASP A 343 15.99 22.15 -5.64
N VAL A 344 16.37 21.02 -6.23
CA VAL A 344 15.43 20.01 -6.72
C VAL A 344 14.71 19.33 -5.57
N ALA A 345 15.43 19.00 -4.48
CA ALA A 345 14.85 18.44 -3.27
C ALA A 345 13.78 19.37 -2.67
N ALA A 346 14.06 20.67 -2.54
CA ALA A 346 13.10 21.66 -2.08
C ALA A 346 11.89 21.74 -3.02
N THR A 347 12.13 21.81 -4.33
CA THR A 347 11.09 21.82 -5.37
C THR A 347 10.16 20.60 -5.28
N LEU A 348 10.69 19.44 -4.89
CA LEU A 348 9.92 18.20 -4.75
C LEU A 348 9.40 17.93 -3.33
N GLY A 349 9.65 18.84 -2.38
CA GLY A 349 9.26 18.68 -0.97
C GLY A 349 9.98 17.54 -0.26
N MET A 350 11.24 17.28 -0.60
CA MET A 350 12.04 16.15 -0.12
C MET A 350 13.22 16.54 0.77
N THR A 351 13.39 17.83 1.07
CA THR A 351 14.53 18.36 1.82
C THR A 351 14.79 17.60 3.12
N ASP A 352 13.74 17.36 3.92
CA ASP A 352 13.88 16.70 5.22
C ASP A 352 14.39 15.26 5.09
N GLY A 353 13.96 14.53 4.05
CA GLY A 353 14.36 13.15 3.82
C GLY A 353 15.82 13.03 3.36
N LEU A 354 16.30 14.03 2.61
CA LEU A 354 17.62 14.09 1.99
C LEU A 354 18.69 14.77 2.86
N GLU A 355 18.34 15.21 4.07
CA GLU A 355 19.34 15.74 5.00
C GLU A 355 20.39 14.69 5.32
N ILE A 356 21.66 15.00 5.06
CA ILE A 356 22.79 14.12 5.34
C ILE A 356 23.03 14.11 6.86
N LEU A 357 22.87 12.94 7.47
CA LEU A 357 23.19 12.73 8.89
C LEU A 357 24.65 12.33 9.07
N GLU A 358 25.17 11.51 8.15
CA GLU A 358 26.53 10.96 8.23
C GLU A 358 27.10 10.75 6.82
N SER A 359 28.43 10.70 6.70
CA SER A 359 29.12 10.29 5.48
C SER A 359 30.18 9.23 5.76
N ARG A 360 30.03 8.04 5.17
CA ARG A 360 30.95 6.91 5.34
C ARG A 360 31.82 6.71 4.11
N ALA A 361 33.11 6.41 4.30
CA ALA A 361 33.95 5.94 3.19
C ALA A 361 33.61 4.48 2.88
N VAL A 362 33.37 4.17 1.61
CA VAL A 362 33.03 2.83 1.13
C VAL A 362 33.86 2.50 -0.10
N ASP A 363 34.19 1.23 -0.30
CA ASP A 363 34.83 0.75 -1.51
C ASP A 363 33.72 0.30 -2.49
N ALA A 364 33.52 1.05 -3.57
CA ALA A 364 32.59 0.71 -4.63
C ALA A 364 33.29 -0.23 -5.62
N VAL A 365 32.59 -1.25 -6.11
CA VAL A 365 33.14 -2.25 -7.05
C VAL A 365 32.16 -2.56 -8.19
N PRO A 366 32.62 -3.05 -9.35
CA PRO A 366 31.76 -3.58 -10.40
C PRO A 366 30.91 -4.75 -9.92
N LEU A 367 29.73 -4.93 -10.53
CA LEU A 367 28.79 -6.00 -10.18
C LEU A 367 29.45 -7.38 -10.25
N GLU A 368 30.17 -7.65 -11.33
CA GLU A 368 30.86 -8.92 -11.59
C GLU A 368 31.90 -9.22 -10.51
N GLN A 369 32.60 -8.18 -10.02
CA GLN A 369 33.57 -8.33 -8.94
C GLN A 369 32.86 -8.69 -7.63
N ALA A 370 31.74 -8.03 -7.31
CA ALA A 370 30.96 -8.28 -6.10
C ALA A 370 30.33 -9.68 -6.09
N LEU A 371 29.86 -10.18 -7.24
CA LEU A 371 29.19 -11.47 -7.34
C LEU A 371 30.16 -12.66 -7.44
N ARG A 372 31.41 -12.46 -7.87
CA ARG A 372 32.42 -13.52 -8.07
C ARG A 372 32.54 -14.50 -6.89
N PRO A 373 32.60 -14.06 -5.61
CA PRO A 373 32.72 -14.98 -4.48
C PRO A 373 31.53 -15.92 -4.28
N LEU A 374 30.35 -15.60 -4.84
CA LEU A 374 29.15 -16.42 -4.72
C LEU A 374 29.17 -17.66 -5.64
N GLY A 375 30.06 -17.69 -6.64
CA GLY A 375 30.19 -18.80 -7.59
C GLY A 375 28.92 -19.06 -8.41
N LEU A 376 28.09 -18.02 -8.60
CA LEU A 376 26.82 -18.10 -9.32
C LEU A 376 26.99 -17.82 -10.81
N PRO A 377 26.08 -18.33 -11.65
CA PRO A 377 25.97 -17.89 -13.05
C PRO A 377 25.73 -16.38 -13.16
N ALA A 378 26.04 -15.81 -14.33
CA ALA A 378 25.77 -14.41 -14.60
C ALA A 378 24.26 -14.09 -14.47
N PRO A 379 23.90 -12.91 -13.91
CA PRO A 379 22.51 -12.53 -13.71
C PRO A 379 21.69 -12.48 -15.00
N SER A 380 20.47 -13.05 -14.95
CA SER A 380 19.47 -12.93 -16.03
C SER A 380 18.45 -11.81 -15.77
N HIS A 381 18.34 -11.35 -14.53
CA HIS A 381 17.49 -10.23 -14.14
C HIS A 381 18.26 -9.30 -13.20
N LEU A 382 18.19 -8.00 -13.47
CA LEU A 382 18.73 -6.94 -12.61
C LEU A 382 17.59 -6.03 -12.16
N LYS A 383 17.52 -5.71 -10.87
CA LYS A 383 16.70 -4.62 -10.34
C LYS A 383 17.62 -3.61 -9.67
N LEU A 384 17.46 -2.32 -9.98
CA LEU A 384 18.29 -1.22 -9.45
C LEU A 384 17.41 -0.12 -8.85
N ASP A 385 17.70 0.22 -7.60
CA ASP A 385 17.09 1.33 -6.84
C ASP A 385 18.15 1.87 -5.87
N THR A 386 19.04 2.70 -6.39
CA THR A 386 20.31 3.10 -5.75
C THR A 386 20.50 4.61 -5.72
N GLN A 387 19.39 5.34 -5.82
CA GLN A 387 19.32 6.77 -5.57
C GLN A 387 20.32 7.57 -6.42
N GLY A 388 20.36 7.30 -7.73
CA GLY A 388 21.06 8.08 -8.74
C GLY A 388 22.37 7.50 -9.28
N THR A 389 22.73 6.29 -8.85
CA THR A 389 23.93 5.59 -9.35
C THR A 389 23.61 4.45 -10.32
N GLU A 390 22.37 4.34 -10.77
CA GLU A 390 21.86 3.22 -11.58
C GLU A 390 22.66 3.05 -12.87
N LEU A 391 22.89 4.13 -13.62
CA LEU A 391 23.67 4.07 -14.86
C LEU A 391 25.15 3.75 -14.62
N GLU A 392 25.72 4.24 -13.51
CA GLU A 392 27.10 3.95 -13.12
C GLU A 392 27.27 2.44 -12.85
N ILE A 393 26.32 1.85 -12.11
CA ILE A 393 26.28 0.42 -11.83
C ILE A 393 26.06 -0.39 -13.10
N LEU A 394 25.14 0.04 -13.99
CA LEU A 394 24.90 -0.63 -15.27
C LEU A 394 26.14 -0.63 -16.18
N ARG A 395 26.94 0.44 -16.17
CA ARG A 395 28.24 0.48 -16.88
C ARG A 395 29.28 -0.43 -16.24
N GLY A 396 29.29 -0.50 -14.91
CA GLY A 396 30.11 -1.47 -14.19
C GLY A 396 29.74 -2.92 -14.51
N ALA A 397 28.46 -3.15 -14.83
CA ALA A 397 27.88 -4.44 -15.19
C ALA A 397 27.84 -4.72 -16.71
N GLU A 398 28.72 -4.08 -17.51
CA GLU A 398 28.62 -4.06 -18.99
C GLU A 398 28.53 -5.46 -19.62
N GLU A 399 29.34 -6.42 -19.16
CA GLU A 399 29.30 -7.81 -19.67
C GLU A 399 27.97 -8.47 -19.33
N THR A 400 27.53 -8.35 -18.07
CA THR A 400 26.23 -8.86 -17.65
C THR A 400 25.10 -8.26 -18.47
N VAL A 401 25.06 -6.93 -18.62
CA VAL A 401 24.01 -6.23 -19.34
C VAL A 401 24.03 -6.58 -20.83
N ARG A 402 25.19 -6.71 -21.46
CA ARG A 402 25.28 -7.01 -22.89
C ARG A 402 24.93 -8.46 -23.20
N ASP A 403 25.46 -9.42 -22.42
CA ASP A 403 25.50 -10.82 -22.85
C ASP A 403 24.55 -11.74 -22.07
N HIS A 404 24.16 -11.37 -20.84
CA HIS A 404 23.47 -12.29 -19.93
C HIS A 404 22.09 -11.82 -19.45
N ALA A 405 21.95 -10.54 -19.13
CA ALA A 405 20.71 -9.98 -18.63
C ALA A 405 19.61 -10.06 -19.69
N LEU A 406 18.45 -10.57 -19.29
CA LEU A 406 17.24 -10.66 -20.11
C LEU A 406 16.24 -9.57 -19.76
N SER A 407 16.37 -8.99 -18.56
CA SER A 407 15.57 -7.84 -18.14
C SER A 407 16.32 -7.00 -17.11
N VAL A 408 16.00 -5.71 -17.10
CA VAL A 408 16.51 -4.71 -16.17
C VAL A 408 15.32 -3.89 -15.68
N GLN A 409 15.00 -3.99 -14.39
CA GLN A 409 14.10 -3.07 -13.70
C GLN A 409 14.95 -1.98 -13.06
N VAL A 410 14.69 -0.71 -13.34
CA VAL A 410 15.57 0.38 -12.90
C VAL A 410 14.73 1.57 -12.46
N GLU A 411 15.05 2.12 -11.29
CA GLU A 411 14.55 3.43 -10.88
C GLU A 411 15.13 4.50 -11.80
N VAL A 412 14.28 5.42 -12.26
CA VAL A 412 14.65 6.47 -13.21
C VAL A 412 14.05 7.81 -12.78
N GLU A 413 14.86 8.84 -12.86
CA GLU A 413 14.48 10.18 -12.45
C GLU A 413 14.21 11.09 -13.64
N PHE A 414 13.22 11.96 -13.46
CA PHE A 414 12.86 13.00 -14.44
C PHE A 414 13.43 14.37 -14.04
N ARG A 415 14.04 14.46 -12.86
CA ARG A 415 14.76 15.62 -12.32
C ARG A 415 15.93 15.12 -11.51
N ALA A 416 17.09 15.76 -11.63
CA ALA A 416 18.30 15.34 -10.92
C ALA A 416 18.17 15.64 -9.42
N LEU A 417 17.67 14.66 -8.66
CA LEU A 417 17.52 14.73 -7.21
C LEU A 417 18.88 14.75 -6.51
N TYR A 418 19.90 14.20 -7.17
CA TYR A 418 21.29 14.27 -6.78
C TYR A 418 22.12 15.00 -7.84
N GLU A 419 23.22 15.63 -7.42
CA GLU A 419 24.14 16.35 -8.29
C GLU A 419 24.83 15.40 -9.28
N GLY A 420 24.80 15.74 -10.57
CA GLY A 420 25.41 14.92 -11.63
C GLY A 420 24.67 13.60 -11.93
N GLN A 421 23.49 13.38 -11.35
CA GLN A 421 22.67 12.18 -11.57
C GLN A 421 22.22 12.06 -13.04
N PRO A 422 22.46 10.90 -13.70
CA PRO A 422 21.86 10.58 -15.00
C PRO A 422 20.33 10.53 -14.92
N LEU A 423 19.65 10.99 -15.96
CA LEU A 423 18.18 10.99 -15.99
C LEU A 423 17.64 9.82 -16.82
N PHE A 424 16.31 9.66 -16.82
CA PHE A 424 15.60 8.65 -17.63
C PHE A 424 16.16 8.50 -19.06
N GLY A 425 16.39 9.61 -19.77
CA GLY A 425 16.87 9.56 -21.16
C GLY A 425 18.28 9.00 -21.32
N ASP A 426 19.14 9.14 -20.32
CA ASP A 426 20.48 8.56 -20.34
C ASP A 426 20.45 7.05 -20.10
N VAL A 427 19.61 6.62 -19.15
CA VAL A 427 19.39 5.19 -18.84
C VAL A 427 18.71 4.48 -20.02
N ASP A 428 17.66 5.08 -20.60
CA ASP A 428 16.94 4.56 -21.76
C ASP A 428 17.88 4.34 -22.94
N ARG A 429 18.65 5.37 -23.32
CA ARG A 429 19.63 5.28 -24.39
C ARG A 429 20.63 4.13 -24.16
N PHE A 430 21.19 4.05 -22.95
CA PHE A 430 22.18 3.01 -22.62
C PHE A 430 21.63 1.59 -22.81
N LEU A 431 20.40 1.34 -22.35
CA LEU A 431 19.76 0.02 -22.42
C LEU A 431 19.29 -0.30 -23.84
N VAL A 432 18.71 0.67 -24.56
CA VAL A 432 18.26 0.50 -25.95
C VAL A 432 19.44 0.15 -26.87
N GLU A 433 20.57 0.82 -26.70
CA GLU A 433 21.81 0.52 -27.44
C GLU A 433 22.34 -0.91 -27.18
N ARG A 434 21.92 -1.55 -26.08
CA ARG A 434 22.30 -2.92 -25.68
C ARG A 434 21.23 -3.98 -25.99
N GLY A 435 20.27 -3.62 -26.85
CA GLY A 435 19.26 -4.55 -27.36
C GLY A 435 18.08 -4.77 -26.41
N PHE A 436 17.84 -3.84 -25.47
CA PHE A 436 16.64 -3.83 -24.64
C PHE A 436 15.57 -2.90 -25.20
N GLU A 437 14.33 -3.15 -24.81
CA GLU A 437 13.20 -2.25 -25.05
C GLU A 437 12.45 -1.96 -23.75
N LEU A 438 12.03 -0.70 -23.57
CA LEU A 438 11.18 -0.28 -22.46
C LEU A 438 9.78 -0.86 -22.64
N VAL A 439 9.30 -1.62 -21.66
CA VAL A 439 7.99 -2.30 -21.74
C VAL A 439 6.99 -1.88 -20.68
N LEU A 440 7.46 -1.37 -19.55
CA LEU A 440 6.61 -0.82 -18.50
C LEU A 440 7.32 0.38 -17.86
N LEU A 441 6.58 1.45 -17.60
CA LEU A 441 7.05 2.59 -16.81
C LEU A 441 5.99 2.94 -15.78
N ARG A 442 6.24 2.55 -14.52
CA ARG A 442 5.41 2.96 -13.39
C ARG A 442 5.87 4.34 -12.94
N ARG A 443 4.98 5.33 -13.04
CA ARG A 443 5.28 6.73 -12.75
C ARG A 443 4.93 7.05 -11.31
N ASN A 444 5.87 7.66 -10.60
CA ASN A 444 5.64 8.26 -9.31
C ASN A 444 5.47 9.77 -9.49
N LEU A 445 4.23 10.23 -9.28
CA LEU A 445 3.85 11.62 -9.45
C LEU A 445 3.90 12.35 -8.11
N ARG A 446 4.41 13.58 -8.10
CA ARG A 446 4.49 14.42 -6.89
C ARG A 446 3.87 15.79 -7.13
N ARG A 447 3.42 16.38 -6.03
CA ARG A 447 3.14 17.81 -5.95
C ARG A 447 4.45 18.54 -5.64
N LEU A 448 4.61 19.75 -6.15
CA LEU A 448 5.76 20.59 -5.82
C LEU A 448 5.72 21.01 -4.35
N GLY A 449 6.90 21.05 -3.72
CA GLY A 449 7.13 21.55 -2.36
C GLY A 449 6.97 23.06 -2.30
N THR A 450 5.72 23.53 -2.27
CA THR A 450 5.38 24.96 -2.21
C THR A 450 4.49 25.23 -1.00
N GLU A 451 4.45 26.49 -0.57
CA GLU A 451 3.55 26.95 0.50
C GLU A 451 2.06 26.78 0.15
N PHE A 452 1.72 26.67 -1.14
CA PHE A 452 0.36 26.48 -1.68
C PHE A 452 -0.11 25.02 -1.67
N SER A 453 0.30 24.25 -0.66
CA SER A 453 -0.01 22.81 -0.57
C SER A 453 -1.52 22.52 -0.48
N ASP A 454 -2.30 23.49 -0.03
CA ASP A 454 -3.76 23.49 0.11
C ASP A 454 -4.52 23.81 -1.20
N VAL A 455 -3.83 24.37 -2.20
CA VAL A 455 -4.42 24.67 -3.51
C VAL A 455 -4.44 23.40 -4.38
N PRO A 456 -5.58 22.97 -4.94
CA PRO A 456 -5.59 21.83 -5.88
C PRO A 456 -4.71 22.09 -7.11
N SER A 457 -3.78 21.18 -7.40
CA SER A 457 -2.92 21.24 -8.59
C SER A 457 -2.65 19.83 -9.13
N ARG A 458 -2.24 19.75 -10.39
CA ARG A 458 -1.87 18.48 -11.03
C ARG A 458 -0.54 17.98 -10.45
N LEU A 459 -0.40 16.66 -10.35
CA LEU A 459 0.87 16.04 -9.99
C LEU A 459 1.81 15.99 -11.20
N GLU A 460 3.10 16.20 -10.95
CA GLU A 460 4.17 16.20 -11.94
C GLU A 460 5.05 14.95 -11.80
N LEU A 461 5.79 14.59 -12.84
CA LEU A 461 6.73 13.48 -12.82
C LEU A 461 7.86 13.77 -11.83
N GLY A 462 8.02 12.92 -10.81
CA GLY A 462 9.20 12.93 -9.95
C GLY A 462 10.20 11.89 -10.43
N TRP A 463 9.82 10.63 -10.30
CA TRP A 463 10.63 9.46 -10.65
C TRP A 463 9.72 8.33 -11.16
N GLY A 464 10.29 7.20 -11.53
CA GLY A 464 9.53 6.02 -11.90
C GLY A 464 10.36 4.76 -11.83
N HIS A 465 9.69 3.62 -11.99
CA HIS A 465 10.34 2.32 -12.14
C HIS A 465 10.09 1.85 -13.57
N ALA A 466 11.17 1.77 -14.34
CA ALA A 466 11.18 1.33 -15.72
C ALA A 466 11.55 -0.15 -15.79
N LEU A 467 10.78 -0.96 -16.52
CA LEU A 467 11.13 -2.33 -16.86
C LEU A 467 11.57 -2.37 -18.31
N TYR A 468 12.82 -2.75 -18.50
CA TYR A 468 13.41 -3.07 -19.79
C TYR A 468 13.54 -4.59 -19.92
N VAL A 469 13.29 -5.09 -21.12
CA VAL A 469 13.45 -6.51 -21.43
C VAL A 469 14.18 -6.61 -22.76
N ARG A 470 15.09 -7.58 -22.85
CA ARG A 470 15.84 -7.85 -24.07
C ARG A 470 14.87 -8.10 -25.23
N THR A 471 15.09 -7.43 -26.35
CA THR A 471 14.24 -7.60 -27.53
C THR A 471 14.30 -9.06 -27.99
N LEU A 472 13.20 -9.55 -28.55
CA LEU A 472 13.16 -10.92 -29.05
C LEU A 472 14.16 -11.15 -30.20
N ASP A 473 14.46 -10.11 -30.99
CA ASP A 473 15.41 -10.16 -32.10
C ASP A 473 16.85 -10.23 -31.62
N ASP A 474 17.25 -9.35 -30.69
CA ASP A 474 18.56 -9.46 -30.05
C ASP A 474 18.73 -10.82 -29.36
N PHE A 475 17.74 -11.23 -28.57
CA PHE A 475 17.76 -12.51 -27.87
C PHE A 475 17.90 -13.70 -28.83
N ALA A 476 17.13 -13.72 -29.93
CA ALA A 476 17.20 -14.80 -30.91
C ALA A 476 18.51 -14.80 -31.71
N SER A 477 19.09 -13.62 -31.99
CA SER A 477 20.37 -13.50 -32.71
C SER A 477 21.53 -14.15 -31.98
N LYS A 478 21.46 -14.20 -30.65
CA LYS A 478 22.45 -14.83 -29.76
C LYS A 478 22.36 -16.36 -29.69
N GLN A 479 21.44 -16.97 -30.46
CA GLN A 479 21.22 -18.43 -30.50
C GLN A 479 21.12 -19.07 -29.10
N PRO A 480 20.16 -18.61 -28.28
CA PRO A 480 20.08 -18.96 -26.87
C PRO A 480 19.88 -20.47 -26.70
N ASP A 481 20.48 -21.03 -25.65
CA ASP A 481 20.21 -22.39 -25.25
C ASP A 481 18.79 -22.54 -24.67
N TRP A 482 18.37 -23.78 -24.41
CA TRP A 482 17.04 -24.03 -23.86
C TRP A 482 16.85 -23.39 -22.48
N ALA A 483 17.88 -23.40 -21.64
CA ALA A 483 17.80 -22.82 -20.31
C ALA A 483 17.57 -21.29 -20.38
N ALA A 484 18.25 -20.59 -21.29
CA ALA A 484 18.04 -19.17 -21.56
C ALA A 484 16.61 -18.88 -22.05
N VAL A 485 16.05 -19.73 -22.93
CA VAL A 485 14.65 -19.62 -23.36
C VAL A 485 13.70 -19.75 -22.17
N VAL A 486 13.93 -20.73 -21.28
CA VAL A 486 13.12 -20.92 -20.07
C VAL A 486 13.27 -19.74 -19.11
N ARG A 487 14.48 -19.20 -18.91
CA ARG A 487 14.72 -18.00 -18.08
C ARG A 487 13.99 -16.77 -18.63
N TYR A 488 14.01 -16.56 -19.95
CA TYR A 488 13.24 -15.47 -20.59
C TYR A 488 11.75 -15.62 -20.31
N CYS A 489 11.21 -16.83 -20.48
CA CYS A 489 9.81 -17.12 -20.17
C CYS A 489 9.49 -16.88 -18.68
N ALA A 490 10.35 -17.32 -17.75
CA ALA A 490 10.17 -17.11 -16.32
C ALA A 490 10.03 -15.61 -15.97
N ILE A 491 10.94 -14.79 -16.50
CA ILE A 491 10.93 -13.33 -16.34
C ILE A 491 9.67 -12.72 -16.94
N ALA A 492 9.35 -13.08 -18.18
CA ALA A 492 8.16 -12.59 -18.86
C ALA A 492 6.89 -12.92 -18.05
N MET A 493 6.77 -14.13 -17.51
CA MET A 493 5.64 -14.52 -16.66
C MET A 493 5.63 -13.77 -15.32
N ALA A 494 6.80 -13.53 -14.72
CA ALA A 494 6.90 -12.77 -13.46
C ALA A 494 6.30 -11.36 -13.59
N TYR A 495 6.47 -10.73 -14.75
CA TYR A 495 5.91 -9.42 -15.09
C TYR A 495 4.61 -9.48 -15.91
N ARG A 496 3.97 -10.65 -16.02
CA ARG A 496 2.71 -10.85 -16.78
C ARG A 496 2.80 -10.51 -18.28
N LEU A 497 4.01 -10.56 -18.85
CA LEU A 497 4.30 -10.35 -20.27
C LEU A 497 4.10 -11.66 -21.09
N THR A 498 2.98 -12.34 -20.86
CA THR A 498 2.70 -13.67 -21.44
C THR A 498 2.83 -13.69 -22.96
N ASP A 499 2.35 -12.66 -23.64
CA ASP A 499 2.41 -12.57 -25.10
C ASP A 499 3.85 -12.64 -25.60
N ARG A 500 4.81 -12.05 -24.89
CA ARG A 500 6.23 -12.07 -25.29
C ARG A 500 6.84 -13.45 -25.09
N ALA A 501 6.49 -14.15 -24.00
CA ALA A 501 6.89 -15.54 -23.80
C ALA A 501 6.32 -16.45 -24.91
N LEU A 502 5.04 -16.28 -25.25
CA LEU A 502 4.40 -17.06 -26.31
C LEU A 502 4.98 -16.72 -27.69
N MET A 503 5.21 -15.45 -28.00
CA MET A 503 5.86 -15.03 -29.25
C MET A 503 7.23 -15.69 -29.41
N LEU A 504 8.05 -15.72 -28.35
CA LEU A 504 9.34 -16.40 -28.36
C LEU A 504 9.18 -17.90 -28.65
N LEU A 505 8.30 -18.57 -27.91
CA LEU A 505 8.09 -20.02 -28.02
C LEU A 505 7.46 -20.46 -29.36
N HIS A 506 6.82 -19.54 -30.09
CA HIS A 506 6.28 -19.78 -31.43
C HIS A 506 7.22 -19.34 -32.56
N ARG A 507 8.39 -18.73 -32.27
CA ARG A 507 9.36 -18.39 -33.31
C ARG A 507 9.80 -19.68 -34.04
N PRO A 508 9.78 -19.70 -35.40
CA PRO A 508 10.15 -20.91 -36.15
C PRO A 508 11.52 -21.48 -35.79
N ALA A 509 12.50 -20.61 -35.51
CA ALA A 509 13.84 -21.02 -35.10
C ALA A 509 13.84 -21.74 -33.73
N VAL A 510 13.06 -21.25 -32.77
CA VAL A 510 12.94 -21.83 -31.42
C VAL A 510 12.19 -23.14 -31.48
N VAL A 511 11.03 -23.20 -32.16
CA VAL A 511 10.22 -24.41 -32.31
C VAL A 511 10.99 -25.53 -33.01
N ARG A 512 11.77 -25.19 -34.06
CA ARG A 512 12.58 -26.18 -34.79
C ARG A 512 13.73 -26.72 -33.94
N ARG A 513 14.36 -25.87 -33.12
CA ARG A 513 15.52 -26.24 -32.30
C ARG A 513 15.13 -26.95 -31.01
N TYR A 514 13.98 -26.59 -30.43
CA TYR A 514 13.53 -27.06 -29.11
C TYR A 514 12.10 -27.63 -29.19
N PRO A 515 11.94 -28.96 -29.33
CA PRO A 515 10.63 -29.59 -29.33
C PRO A 515 9.78 -29.29 -28.09
N ALA A 516 10.43 -29.04 -26.95
CA ALA A 516 9.81 -28.65 -25.69
C ALA A 516 9.15 -27.24 -25.70
N ALA A 517 9.39 -26.43 -26.73
CA ALA A 517 8.81 -25.09 -26.84
C ALA A 517 7.28 -25.11 -26.92
N ARG A 518 6.70 -26.07 -27.66
CA ARG A 518 5.24 -26.19 -27.80
C ARG A 518 4.55 -26.61 -26.50
N PRO A 519 4.97 -27.68 -25.80
CA PRO A 519 4.44 -28.01 -24.48
C PRO A 519 4.56 -26.87 -23.47
N LEU A 520 5.71 -26.18 -23.42
CA LEU A 520 5.89 -25.05 -22.52
C LEU A 520 4.91 -23.91 -22.86
N ALA A 521 4.73 -23.59 -24.15
CA ALA A 521 3.77 -22.55 -24.57
C ALA A 521 2.33 -22.90 -24.16
N GLN A 522 1.94 -24.17 -24.26
CA GLN A 522 0.64 -24.65 -23.81
C GLN A 522 0.48 -24.50 -22.30
N ALA A 523 1.47 -24.91 -21.51
CA ALA A 523 1.46 -24.79 -20.05
C ALA A 523 1.39 -23.33 -19.60
N LEU A 524 2.21 -22.44 -20.18
CA LEU A 524 2.18 -21.01 -19.89
C LEU A 524 0.85 -20.37 -20.28
N THR A 525 0.24 -20.79 -21.38
CA THR A 525 -1.09 -20.31 -21.80
C THR A 525 -2.16 -20.72 -20.79
N GLN A 526 -2.14 -21.96 -20.32
CA GLN A 526 -3.09 -22.45 -19.31
C GLN A 526 -2.93 -21.69 -18.00
N MET A 527 -1.68 -21.52 -17.54
CA MET A 527 -1.38 -20.74 -16.34
C MET A 527 -1.86 -19.28 -16.47
N ALA A 528 -1.61 -18.65 -17.62
CA ALA A 528 -2.02 -17.28 -17.86
C ALA A 528 -3.55 -17.09 -17.86
N ARG A 529 -4.29 -18.08 -18.37
CA ARG A 529 -5.77 -18.07 -18.35
C ARG A 529 -6.37 -18.26 -16.95
N ALA A 530 -5.62 -18.88 -16.04
CA ALA A 530 -6.03 -19.07 -14.65
C ALA A 530 -5.81 -17.81 -13.80
N TRP A 531 -5.14 -16.79 -14.31
CA TRP A 531 -4.95 -15.54 -13.58
C TRP A 531 -6.24 -14.73 -13.48
N PRO A 532 -6.59 -14.19 -12.30
CA PRO A 532 -7.76 -13.34 -12.14
C PRO A 532 -7.72 -12.16 -13.12
N GLU A 533 -8.83 -11.92 -13.84
CA GLU A 533 -8.97 -10.85 -14.85
C GLU A 533 -8.77 -9.41 -14.31
N GLN A 534 -8.63 -9.21 -13.00
CA GLN A 534 -8.56 -7.88 -12.39
C GLN A 534 -7.17 -7.22 -12.43
N VAL A 535 -6.47 -7.30 -13.56
CA VAL A 535 -5.20 -6.58 -13.75
C VAL A 535 -5.46 -5.25 -14.45
N ASP A 536 -5.47 -4.21 -13.63
CA ASP A 536 -5.18 -2.80 -13.97
C ASP A 536 -6.03 -2.13 -15.08
N GLN A 537 -7.35 -2.05 -14.86
CA GLN A 537 -8.20 -1.10 -15.60
C GLN A 537 -7.91 0.38 -15.23
N SER A 538 -6.94 0.66 -14.35
CA SER A 538 -6.63 2.02 -13.91
C SER A 538 -5.55 2.72 -14.75
N GLN A 539 -4.83 2.00 -15.62
CA GLN A 539 -3.77 2.58 -16.48
C GLN A 539 -4.00 2.46 -17.99
N GLY A 540 -5.13 1.95 -18.45
CA GLY A 540 -5.53 2.05 -19.86
C GLY A 540 -6.44 0.92 -20.31
N ARG A 541 -7.53 1.27 -21.01
CA ARG A 541 -8.27 0.26 -21.78
C ARG A 541 -7.30 -0.31 -22.81
N GLY A 542 -6.90 -1.56 -22.64
CA GLY A 542 -6.21 -2.31 -23.69
C GLY A 542 -7.03 -2.22 -24.98
N TYR A 543 -6.49 -1.56 -25.98
CA TYR A 543 -7.13 -1.34 -27.27
C TYR A 543 -7.16 -2.68 -28.01
N ARG A 544 -8.26 -3.43 -27.96
CA ARG A 544 -8.50 -4.54 -28.89
C ARG A 544 -9.19 -3.98 -30.13
N LYS A 545 -8.55 -4.13 -31.29
CA LYS A 545 -8.99 -3.61 -32.60
C LYS A 545 -10.36 -4.13 -33.07
N ASP A 546 -10.89 -5.17 -32.43
CA ASP A 546 -12.02 -5.96 -32.96
C ASP A 546 -13.40 -5.49 -32.48
N ARG A 547 -13.53 -4.26 -31.98
CA ARG A 547 -14.84 -3.65 -31.69
C ARG A 547 -14.89 -2.22 -32.23
N TRP A 548 -15.22 -2.11 -33.52
CA TRP A 548 -15.85 -0.93 -34.12
C TRP A 548 -17.27 -1.30 -34.51
#